data_AF-A0A136WFP7-F1
#
_entry.id   AF-A0A136WFP7-F1
#
_cell.length_a   1.000
_cell.length_b   1.000
_cell.length_c   1.000
_cell.angle_alpha   90.00
_cell.angle_beta   90.00
_cell.angle_gamma   90.00
#
_symmetry.space_group_name_H-M   'P 1'
#
loop_
_entity.id
_entity.type
_entity.pdbx_description
1 polymer ?
#
loop_
_entity_poly.entity_id
_entity_poly.type
_entity_poly.pdbx_seq_one_letter_code
_entity_poly.pdbx_strand_id
1 'polypeptide(L)'
;MEENNNTSVETIETTETQETENKTFTQADFDREISKMYDKFEKRFSKRAEEAQKLASMNAEEKAKYEFEQRVKELEGKEKEWTLKENKYEASKILGEKGLPIAFADFIVAEDAETMMSNIKLFDDEFKKAVAKEVQARIGSNTPKASTIDLEVGMTKEKFAQLNDNEKIAFLKSNPDFLK
;
A
#
# COMPACT_ATOMS: atom_id res chain seq x y z
N MET A 1 -30.93 -10.14 -78.98
CA MET A 1 -30.67 -11.50 -78.49
C MET A 1 -30.06 -11.30 -77.11
N GLU A 2 -30.91 -11.23 -76.08
CA GLU A 2 -31.47 -12.41 -75.38
C GLU A 2 -30.35 -13.11 -74.62
N GLU A 3 -30.45 -13.43 -73.33
CA GLU A 3 -31.53 -13.32 -72.36
C GLU A 3 -30.95 -13.75 -70.99
N ASN A 4 -31.60 -13.32 -69.90
CA ASN A 4 -31.98 -14.08 -68.70
C ASN A 4 -31.00 -15.12 -68.09
N ASN A 5 -30.94 -15.35 -66.78
CA ASN A 5 -31.55 -14.86 -65.55
C ASN A 5 -30.92 -15.76 -64.49
N ASN A 6 -30.60 -15.26 -63.30
CA ASN A 6 -31.26 -15.83 -62.12
C ASN A 6 -31.15 -14.89 -60.92
N THR A 7 -32.32 -14.69 -60.35
CA THR A 7 -32.67 -13.79 -59.26
C THR A 7 -32.89 -14.63 -58.02
N SER A 8 -32.49 -14.13 -56.85
CA SER A 8 -33.18 -14.41 -55.58
C SER A 8 -33.10 -13.11 -54.78
N VAL A 9 -34.05 -12.19 -54.98
CA VAL A 9 -35.22 -11.96 -54.11
C VAL A 9 -34.99 -12.40 -52.66
N GLU A 10 -34.85 -11.42 -51.77
CA GLU A 10 -35.61 -11.43 -50.51
C GLU A 10 -36.24 -10.05 -50.32
N THR A 11 -37.56 -10.06 -50.43
CA THR A 11 -38.50 -8.97 -50.23
C THR A 11 -38.69 -8.75 -48.74
N ILE A 12 -38.60 -7.51 -48.26
CA ILE A 12 -39.40 -7.06 -47.12
C ILE A 12 -39.94 -5.66 -47.48
N GLU A 13 -41.21 -5.63 -47.87
CA GLU A 13 -42.01 -4.42 -47.95
C GLU A 13 -42.40 -3.96 -46.54
N THR A 14 -42.36 -2.65 -46.28
CA THR A 14 -43.30 -1.99 -45.37
C THR A 14 -43.55 -0.56 -45.90
N THR A 15 -44.70 -0.40 -46.55
CA THR A 15 -45.49 0.83 -46.80
C THR A 15 -45.65 1.62 -45.47
N GLU A 16 -45.77 2.94 -45.37
CA GLU A 16 -46.73 3.82 -46.04
C GLU A 16 -46.52 5.31 -45.64
N THR A 17 -46.98 6.22 -46.50
CA THR A 17 -47.41 7.63 -46.26
C THR A 17 -46.38 8.71 -45.88
N GLN A 18 -45.94 9.49 -46.89
CA GLN A 18 -45.48 10.87 -46.73
C GLN A 18 -46.66 11.82 -46.98
N GLU A 19 -47.23 12.33 -45.90
CA GLU A 19 -48.16 13.46 -45.92
C GLU A 19 -47.34 14.75 -46.08
N THR A 20 -47.19 15.25 -47.32
CA THR A 20 -46.54 16.54 -47.57
C THR A 20 -47.53 17.66 -47.25
N GLU A 21 -47.60 18.04 -45.98
CA GLU A 21 -48.13 19.33 -45.56
C GLU A 21 -47.35 20.44 -46.31
N ASN A 22 -48.04 21.18 -47.18
CA ASN A 22 -47.50 22.39 -47.80
C ASN A 22 -47.31 23.47 -46.72
N LYS A 23 -46.16 23.44 -46.04
CA LYS A 23 -45.75 24.44 -45.05
C LYS A 23 -45.42 25.75 -45.76
N THR A 24 -46.38 26.66 -45.84
CA THR A 24 -46.14 28.04 -46.30
C THR A 24 -45.31 28.76 -45.24
N PHE A 25 -44.00 28.88 -45.47
CA PHE A 25 -43.09 29.62 -44.59
C PHE A 25 -43.26 31.12 -44.85
N THR A 26 -43.55 31.90 -43.81
CA THR A 26 -43.59 33.37 -43.98
C THR A 26 -42.17 33.92 -44.12
N GLN A 27 -42.00 35.07 -44.76
CA GLN A 27 -40.69 35.71 -44.88
C GLN A 27 -40.06 35.98 -43.50
N ALA A 28 -40.89 36.27 -42.49
CA ALA A 28 -40.46 36.42 -41.10
C ALA A 28 -39.98 35.09 -40.48
N ASP A 29 -40.56 33.95 -40.87
CA ASP A 29 -40.06 32.63 -40.45
C ASP A 29 -38.72 32.32 -41.12
N PHE A 30 -38.54 32.71 -42.39
CA PHE A 30 -37.29 32.56 -43.16
C PHE A 30 -36.15 33.37 -42.57
N ASP A 31 -36.40 34.65 -42.29
CA ASP A 31 -35.41 35.52 -41.67
C ASP A 31 -35.03 35.01 -40.27
N ARG A 32 -36.00 34.54 -39.49
CA ARG A 32 -35.75 33.94 -38.18
C ARG A 32 -34.90 32.67 -38.27
N GLU A 33 -35.15 31.81 -39.25
CA GLU A 33 -34.39 30.57 -39.42
C GLU A 33 -32.99 30.84 -39.97
N ILE A 34 -32.84 31.79 -40.90
CA ILE A 34 -31.54 32.25 -41.40
C ILE A 34 -30.72 32.88 -40.28
N SER A 35 -31.28 33.78 -39.47
CA SER A 35 -30.54 34.36 -38.35
C SER A 35 -30.10 33.29 -37.35
N LYS A 36 -30.95 32.30 -37.04
CA LYS A 36 -30.57 31.17 -36.18
C LYS A 36 -29.47 30.31 -36.80
N MET A 37 -29.51 30.09 -38.10
CA MET A 37 -28.47 29.34 -38.81
C MET A 37 -27.17 30.11 -38.87
N TYR A 38 -27.24 31.42 -39.11
CA TYR A 38 -26.10 32.32 -39.10
C TYR A 38 -25.44 32.35 -37.72
N ASP A 39 -26.21 32.53 -36.64
CA ASP A 39 -25.70 32.48 -35.26
C ASP A 39 -25.07 31.13 -34.91
N LYS A 40 -25.68 30.02 -35.35
CA LYS A 40 -25.13 28.67 -35.15
C LYS A 40 -23.85 28.48 -35.96
N PHE A 41 -23.80 29.00 -37.17
CA PHE A 41 -22.63 28.93 -38.05
C PHE A 41 -21.48 29.76 -37.50
N GLU A 42 -21.75 31.02 -37.13
CA GLU A 42 -20.81 31.95 -36.51
C GLU A 42 -20.22 31.34 -35.22
N LYS A 43 -21.07 30.77 -34.34
CA LYS A 43 -20.62 30.08 -33.11
C LYS A 43 -19.80 28.82 -33.38
N ARG A 44 -20.12 28.07 -34.43
CA ARG A 44 -19.32 26.89 -34.82
C ARG A 44 -18.00 27.29 -35.44
N PHE A 45 -17.99 28.35 -36.25
CA PHE A 45 -16.81 28.85 -36.92
C PHE A 45 -15.86 29.51 -35.92
N SER A 46 -16.37 30.32 -34.99
CA SER A 46 -15.58 30.94 -33.93
C SER A 46 -14.96 29.90 -32.99
N LYS A 47 -15.74 28.90 -32.54
CA LYS A 47 -15.19 27.78 -31.76
C LYS A 47 -14.12 27.00 -32.50
N ARG A 48 -14.33 26.72 -33.80
CA ARG A 48 -13.36 25.99 -34.61
C ARG A 48 -12.11 26.81 -34.90
N ALA A 49 -12.24 28.13 -35.02
CA ALA A 49 -11.14 29.07 -35.16
C ALA A 49 -10.35 29.21 -33.85
N GLU A 50 -11.02 29.32 -32.69
CA GLU A 50 -10.38 29.33 -31.38
C GLU A 50 -9.69 27.99 -31.07
N GLU A 51 -10.34 26.86 -31.38
CA GLU A 51 -9.74 25.54 -31.22
C GLU A 51 -8.56 25.35 -32.18
N ALA A 52 -8.64 25.78 -33.44
CA ALA A 52 -7.52 25.73 -34.37
C ALA A 52 -6.39 26.69 -33.97
N GLN A 53 -6.71 27.87 -33.45
CA GLN A 53 -5.73 28.83 -32.93
C GLN A 53 -5.10 28.32 -31.65
N LYS A 54 -5.85 27.66 -30.76
CA LYS A 54 -5.34 26.96 -29.59
C LYS A 54 -4.45 25.81 -30.02
N LEU A 55 -4.89 24.94 -30.94
CA LEU A 55 -4.11 23.81 -31.46
C LEU A 55 -2.84 24.25 -32.21
N ALA A 56 -2.89 25.38 -32.91
CA ALA A 56 -1.73 26.03 -33.54
C ALA A 56 -0.82 26.74 -32.52
N SER A 57 -1.38 27.27 -31.43
CA SER A 57 -0.64 27.79 -30.28
C SER A 57 0.00 26.66 -29.45
N MET A 58 -0.59 25.46 -29.44
CA MET A 58 -0.12 24.24 -28.76
C MET A 58 0.81 23.36 -29.65
N ASN A 59 1.66 23.94 -30.51
CA ASN A 59 2.23 23.17 -31.65
C ASN A 59 3.69 22.68 -31.54
N ALA A 60 4.50 23.09 -30.57
CA ALA A 60 5.82 22.47 -30.35
C ALA A 60 6.29 22.65 -28.92
N GLU A 61 6.07 23.84 -28.38
CA GLU A 61 6.53 24.25 -27.06
C GLU A 61 5.79 23.51 -25.94
N GLU A 62 4.48 23.28 -26.06
CA GLU A 62 3.73 22.54 -25.05
C GLU A 62 3.90 21.03 -25.14
N LYS A 63 4.10 20.47 -26.35
CA LYS A 63 4.56 19.07 -26.48
C LYS A 63 5.93 18.90 -25.83
N ALA A 64 6.86 19.82 -26.09
CA ALA A 64 8.17 19.82 -25.45
C ALA A 64 8.06 19.99 -23.93
N LYS A 65 7.16 20.85 -23.44
CA LYS A 65 6.93 21.06 -22.01
C LYS A 65 6.31 19.85 -21.34
N TYR A 66 5.36 19.19 -22.00
CA TYR A 66 4.74 17.95 -21.50
C TYR A 66 5.74 16.79 -21.49
N GLU A 67 6.53 16.60 -22.56
CA GLU A 67 7.60 15.60 -22.58
C GLU A 67 8.68 15.89 -21.53
N PHE A 68 9.00 17.17 -21.33
CA PHE A 68 9.92 17.60 -20.28
C PHE A 68 9.35 17.31 -18.88
N GLU A 69 8.10 17.68 -18.60
CA GLU A 69 7.44 17.37 -17.32
C GLU A 69 7.34 15.87 -17.08
N GLN A 70 7.05 15.07 -18.10
CA GLN A 70 7.02 13.62 -17.98
C GLN A 70 8.42 13.05 -17.69
N ARG A 71 9.47 13.56 -18.34
CA ARG A 71 10.86 13.19 -18.01
C ARG A 71 11.26 13.62 -16.61
N VAL A 72 10.88 14.83 -16.19
CA VAL A 72 11.17 15.32 -14.83
C VAL A 72 10.49 14.43 -13.80
N LYS A 73 9.21 14.08 -13.99
CA LYS A 73 8.52 13.14 -13.08
C LYS A 73 9.15 11.76 -13.07
N GLU A 74 9.59 11.25 -14.22
CA GLU A 74 10.29 9.96 -14.29
C GLU A 74 11.63 10.00 -13.56
N LEU A 75 12.38 11.10 -13.72
CA LEU A 75 13.65 11.32 -13.02
C LEU A 75 13.44 11.50 -11.52
N GLU A 76 12.47 12.29 -11.08
CA GLU A 76 12.09 12.45 -9.67
C GLU A 76 11.65 11.12 -9.05
N GLY A 77 10.89 10.30 -9.79
CA GLY A 77 10.48 8.97 -9.35
C GLY A 77 11.70 8.06 -9.14
N LYS A 78 12.61 8.02 -10.12
CA LYS A 78 13.86 7.24 -10.04
C LYS A 78 14.80 7.76 -8.96
N GLU A 79 14.88 9.07 -8.76
CA GLU A 79 15.72 9.69 -7.73
C GLU A 79 15.19 9.36 -6.34
N LYS A 80 13.86 9.39 -6.14
CA LYS A 80 13.24 8.93 -4.90
C LYS A 80 13.46 7.45 -4.64
N GLU A 81 13.31 6.60 -5.66
CA GLU A 81 13.58 5.17 -5.53
C GLU A 81 15.05 4.90 -5.21
N TRP A 82 15.96 5.62 -5.88
CA TRP A 82 17.40 5.53 -5.63
C TRP A 82 17.76 5.98 -4.22
N THR A 83 17.23 7.13 -3.78
CA THR A 83 17.44 7.66 -2.44
C THR A 83 16.90 6.70 -1.38
N LEU A 84 15.72 6.14 -1.59
CA LEU A 84 15.15 5.16 -0.67
C LEU A 84 16.00 3.89 -0.61
N LYS A 85 16.55 3.44 -1.74
CA LYS A 85 17.43 2.28 -1.81
C LYS A 85 18.78 2.52 -1.12
N GLU A 86 19.36 3.70 -1.31
CA GLU A 86 20.59 4.13 -0.66
C GLU A 86 20.39 4.23 0.86
N ASN A 87 19.33 4.92 1.29
CA ASN A 87 18.96 5.04 2.69
C ASN A 87 18.70 3.66 3.31
N LYS A 88 18.06 2.74 2.58
CA LYS A 88 17.87 1.35 3.01
C LYS A 88 19.18 0.60 3.16
N TYR A 89 20.11 0.79 2.25
CA TYR A 89 21.42 0.16 2.33
C TYR A 89 22.19 0.64 3.57
N GLU A 90 22.24 1.95 3.79
CA GLU A 90 22.87 2.54 4.98
C GLU A 90 22.16 2.12 6.27
N ALA A 91 20.82 2.15 6.31
CA ALA A 91 20.05 1.63 7.45
C ALA A 91 20.39 0.17 7.75
N SER A 92 20.43 -0.67 6.71
CA SER A 92 20.73 -2.10 6.83
C SER A 92 22.13 -2.33 7.39
N LYS A 93 23.10 -1.54 6.96
CA LYS A 93 24.48 -1.58 7.46
C LYS A 93 24.54 -1.21 8.94
N ILE A 94 23.94 -0.07 9.32
CA ILE A 94 23.93 0.38 10.73
C ILE A 94 23.20 -0.62 11.63
N LEU A 95 22.08 -1.21 11.16
CA LEU A 95 21.36 -2.24 11.90
C LEU A 95 22.23 -3.50 12.07
N GLY A 96 22.90 -3.94 11.01
CA GLY A 96 23.83 -5.07 11.06
C GLY A 96 24.99 -4.84 12.03
N GLU A 97 25.59 -3.65 12.03
CA GLU A 97 26.65 -3.26 12.97
C GLU A 97 26.17 -3.28 14.43
N LYS A 98 24.91 -2.93 14.67
CA LYS A 98 24.28 -2.97 16.00
C LYS A 98 23.77 -4.36 16.42
N GLY A 99 23.88 -5.37 15.54
CA GLY A 99 23.37 -6.71 15.79
C GLY A 99 21.83 -6.79 15.75
N LEU A 100 21.17 -5.81 15.14
CA LEU A 100 19.72 -5.76 14.97
C LEU A 100 19.31 -6.45 13.67
N PRO A 101 18.11 -7.04 13.58
CA PRO A 101 17.71 -7.76 12.37
C PRO A 101 17.52 -6.80 11.18
N ILE A 102 18.28 -7.06 10.11
CA ILE A 102 18.30 -6.25 8.88
C ILE A 102 16.92 -6.23 8.18
N ALA A 103 16.08 -7.24 8.42
CA ALA A 103 14.70 -7.28 7.93
C ALA A 103 13.84 -6.08 8.37
N PHE A 104 14.22 -5.38 9.45
CA PHE A 104 13.53 -4.18 9.90
C PHE A 104 14.00 -2.89 9.21
N ALA A 105 15.00 -2.95 8.34
CA ALA A 105 15.51 -1.76 7.63
C ALA A 105 14.39 -1.02 6.88
N ASP A 106 13.47 -1.74 6.23
CA ASP A 106 12.32 -1.16 5.53
C ASP A 106 11.37 -0.34 6.41
N PHE A 107 11.31 -0.65 7.71
CA PHE A 107 10.44 0.04 8.67
C PHE A 107 11.15 1.20 9.39
N ILE A 108 12.49 1.22 9.34
CA ILE A 108 13.32 2.17 10.08
C ILE A 108 13.89 3.26 9.15
N VAL A 109 13.98 2.97 7.84
CA VAL A 109 14.35 3.92 6.80
C VAL A 109 13.47 5.17 6.86
N ALA A 110 14.14 6.32 6.91
CA ALA A 110 13.54 7.64 6.75
C ALA A 110 14.26 8.38 5.62
N GLU A 111 13.65 9.45 5.11
CA GLU A 111 14.30 10.33 4.11
C GLU A 111 15.52 11.04 4.72
N ASP A 112 15.45 11.35 6.01
CA ASP A 112 16.49 12.05 6.76
C ASP A 112 17.33 11.10 7.64
N ALA A 113 18.65 11.32 7.62
CA ALA A 113 19.62 10.49 8.32
C ALA A 113 19.51 10.61 9.85
N GLU A 114 19.22 11.80 10.39
CA GLU A 114 19.06 11.98 11.84
C GLU A 114 17.82 11.24 12.36
N THR A 115 16.72 11.35 11.61
CA THR A 115 15.47 10.65 11.89
C THR A 115 15.66 9.14 11.85
N MET A 116 16.35 8.63 10.82
CA MET A 116 16.70 7.22 10.71
C MET A 116 17.53 6.75 11.90
N MET A 117 18.54 7.53 12.32
CA MET A 117 19.39 7.17 13.45
C MET A 117 18.65 7.20 14.79
N SER A 118 17.72 8.13 14.97
CA SER A 118 16.81 8.19 16.12
C SER A 118 15.89 6.95 16.17
N ASN A 119 15.30 6.58 15.03
CA ASN A 119 14.46 5.39 14.91
C ASN A 119 15.26 4.11 15.23
N ILE A 120 16.50 4.00 14.73
CA ILE A 120 17.40 2.87 15.04
C ILE A 120 17.64 2.79 16.55
N LYS A 121 17.90 3.91 17.23
CA LYS A 121 18.14 3.91 18.68
C LYS A 121 16.90 3.51 19.47
N LEU A 122 15.74 4.07 19.12
CA LEU A 122 14.47 3.70 19.76
C LEU A 122 14.17 2.21 19.58
N PHE A 123 14.36 1.69 18.37
CA PHE A 123 14.16 0.27 18.08
C PHE A 123 15.15 -0.61 18.86
N ASP A 124 16.43 -0.23 18.92
CA ASP A 124 17.47 -0.95 19.68
C ASP A 124 17.10 -1.10 21.15
N ASP A 125 16.70 0.01 21.79
CA ASP A 125 16.35 0.04 23.21
C ASP A 125 15.11 -0.83 23.50
N GLU A 126 14.08 -0.71 22.68
CA GLU A 126 12.82 -1.44 22.90
C GLU A 126 12.97 -2.93 22.57
N PHE A 127 13.74 -3.27 21.54
CA PHE A 127 14.06 -4.65 21.20
C PHE A 127 14.85 -5.33 22.33
N LYS A 128 15.87 -4.66 22.87
CA LYS A 128 16.64 -5.17 24.01
C LYS A 128 15.77 -5.39 25.25
N LYS A 129 14.86 -4.47 25.56
CA LYS A 129 13.90 -4.65 26.67
C LYS A 129 12.98 -5.84 26.44
N ALA A 130 12.42 -6.00 25.23
CA ALA A 130 11.55 -7.11 24.90
C ALA A 130 12.26 -8.47 25.02
N VAL A 131 13.48 -8.56 24.48
CA VAL A 131 14.32 -9.76 24.59
C VAL A 131 14.70 -10.03 26.04
N ALA A 132 15.10 -9.01 26.81
CA ALA A 132 15.43 -9.17 28.22
C ALA A 132 14.23 -9.69 29.04
N LYS A 133 13.03 -9.16 28.79
CA LYS A 133 11.78 -9.62 29.42
C LYS A 133 11.46 -11.07 29.07
N GLU A 134 11.59 -11.45 27.80
CA GLU A 134 11.37 -12.83 27.35
C GLU A 134 12.40 -13.80 27.95
N VAL A 135 13.68 -13.42 27.97
CA VAL A 135 14.74 -14.21 28.60
C VAL A 135 14.48 -14.36 30.10
N GLN A 136 14.09 -13.29 30.79
CA GLN A 136 13.73 -13.35 32.21
C GLN A 136 12.52 -14.26 32.44
N ALA A 137 11.50 -14.21 31.58
CA ALA A 137 10.35 -15.10 31.65
C ALA A 137 10.75 -16.57 31.44
N ARG A 138 11.65 -16.86 30.49
CA ARG A 138 12.17 -18.23 30.25
C ARG A 138 13.02 -18.74 31.41
N ILE A 139 13.91 -17.92 31.94
CA ILE A 139 14.74 -18.29 33.11
C ILE A 139 13.84 -18.50 34.34
N GLY A 140 12.87 -17.60 34.57
CA GLY A 140 11.91 -17.73 35.66
C GLY A 140 10.96 -18.93 35.52
N SER A 141 10.63 -19.32 34.29
CA SER A 141 9.78 -20.48 34.00
C SER A 141 10.52 -21.82 34.11
N ASN A 142 11.83 -21.85 33.84
CA ASN A 142 12.64 -23.07 33.85
C ASN A 142 13.36 -23.34 35.17
N THR A 143 13.25 -22.43 36.15
CA THR A 143 13.71 -22.75 37.50
C THR A 143 12.71 -23.73 38.09
N PRO A 144 13.12 -24.97 38.46
CA PRO A 144 12.22 -25.89 39.16
C PRO A 144 11.67 -25.12 40.35
N LYS A 145 10.34 -25.07 40.50
CA LYS A 145 9.75 -24.55 41.71
C LYS A 145 10.34 -25.38 42.84
N ALA A 146 11.30 -24.78 43.56
CA ALA A 146 11.71 -25.31 44.85
C ALA A 146 10.40 -25.42 45.60
N SER A 147 9.94 -26.67 45.79
CA SER A 147 8.76 -26.91 46.56
C SER A 147 9.10 -26.36 47.92
N THR A 148 8.51 -25.22 48.28
CA THR A 148 8.44 -24.77 49.66
C THR A 148 7.58 -25.81 50.36
N ILE A 149 8.21 -26.96 50.62
CA ILE A 149 7.74 -27.89 51.60
C ILE A 149 7.93 -27.11 52.89
N ASP A 150 6.81 -26.72 53.51
CA ASP A 150 6.82 -26.19 54.87
C ASP A 150 7.58 -27.19 55.74
N LEU A 151 8.84 -26.86 56.03
CA LEU A 151 9.77 -27.72 56.76
C LEU A 151 9.47 -27.73 58.26
N GLU A 152 8.44 -27.03 58.73
CA GLU A 152 8.26 -26.80 60.16
C GLU A 152 7.16 -27.62 60.85
N VAL A 153 6.14 -28.16 60.17
CA VAL A 153 5.13 -28.98 60.87
C VAL A 153 4.53 -30.05 59.95
N GLY A 154 4.97 -31.30 60.09
CA GLY A 154 4.32 -32.47 59.48
C GLY A 154 5.02 -33.12 58.29
N MET A 155 6.35 -33.14 58.24
CA MET A 155 7.08 -33.96 57.26
C MET A 155 6.75 -35.45 57.49
N THR A 156 6.18 -36.13 56.50
CA THR A 156 5.97 -37.59 56.56
C THR A 156 7.14 -38.33 55.91
N LYS A 157 7.38 -39.60 56.29
CA LYS A 157 8.44 -40.42 55.68
C LYS A 157 8.27 -40.54 54.16
N GLU A 158 7.03 -40.54 53.68
CA GLU A 158 6.67 -40.56 52.25
C GLU A 158 7.06 -39.26 51.53
N LYS A 159 6.76 -38.10 52.13
CA LYS A 159 7.19 -36.79 51.59
C LYS A 159 8.70 -36.63 51.64
N PHE A 160 9.37 -37.12 52.69
CA PHE A 160 10.82 -37.13 52.80
C PHE A 160 11.47 -37.98 51.70
N ALA A 161 10.88 -39.12 51.32
CA ALA A 161 11.40 -39.96 50.25
C ALA A 161 11.34 -39.27 48.87
N GLN A 162 10.36 -38.39 48.66
CA GLN A 162 10.16 -37.62 47.43
C GLN A 162 11.10 -36.41 47.28
N LEU A 163 11.78 -35.99 48.35
CA LEU A 163 12.78 -34.92 48.31
C LEU A 163 14.01 -35.32 47.48
N ASN A 164 14.65 -34.33 46.85
CA ASN A 164 15.97 -34.56 46.24
C ASN A 164 17.07 -34.70 47.32
N ASP A 165 18.23 -35.24 46.95
CA ASP A 165 19.27 -35.58 47.94
C ASP A 165 19.81 -34.35 48.70
N ASN A 166 19.87 -33.19 48.05
CA ASN A 166 20.29 -31.94 48.68
C ASN A 166 19.27 -31.45 49.72
N GLU A 167 17.98 -31.55 49.41
CA GLU A 167 16.87 -31.21 50.31
C GLU A 167 16.80 -32.20 51.48
N LYS A 168 17.01 -33.50 51.23
CA LYS A 168 17.09 -34.52 52.29
C LYS A 168 18.20 -34.22 53.29
N ILE A 169 19.40 -33.89 52.79
CA ILE A 169 20.55 -33.54 53.64
C ILE A 169 20.28 -32.26 54.44
N ALA A 170 19.70 -31.23 53.81
CA ALA A 170 19.36 -30.00 54.48
C ALA A 170 18.31 -30.22 55.58
N PHE A 171 17.29 -31.03 55.31
CA PHE A 171 16.24 -31.34 56.29
C PHE A 171 16.76 -32.13 57.49
N LEU A 172 17.61 -33.15 57.28
CA LEU A 172 18.19 -33.93 58.38
C LEU A 172 19.18 -33.13 59.23
N LYS A 173 19.88 -32.15 58.64
CA LYS A 173 20.72 -31.21 59.40
C LYS A 173 19.90 -30.36 60.37
N SER A 174 18.72 -29.91 59.94
CA SER A 174 17.81 -29.13 60.77
C SER A 174 16.96 -30.01 61.71
N ASN A 175 16.73 -31.27 61.37
CA ASN A 175 15.89 -32.23 62.11
C ASN A 175 16.63 -33.57 62.32
N PRO A 176 17.63 -33.63 63.21
CA PRO A 176 18.51 -34.80 63.36
C PRO A 176 17.82 -36.06 63.90
N ASP A 177 16.64 -35.92 64.52
CA ASP A 177 15.88 -37.02 65.11
C ASP A 177 14.78 -37.57 64.19
N PHE A 178 14.62 -37.04 62.97
CA PHE A 178 13.52 -37.45 62.06
C PHE A 178 13.58 -38.93 61.63
N LEU A 179 14.77 -39.53 61.59
CA LEU A 179 15.00 -40.92 61.17
C LEU A 179 15.23 -41.90 62.33
N LYS A 180 15.24 -41.41 63.58
CA LYS A 180 15.33 -42.27 64.76
C LYS A 180 13.97 -42.90 65.07
#